data_AF-A0A6J1WMX6-F1
#
_entry.id   AF-A0A6J1WMX6-F1
#
_cell.length_a   1.000
_cell.length_b   1.000
_cell.length_c   1.000
_cell.angle_alpha   90.00
_cell.angle_beta   90.00
_cell.angle_gamma   90.00
#
_symmetry.space_group_name_H-M   'P 1'
#
loop_
_entity.id
_entity.type
_entity.pdbx_description
1 polymer ?
#
loop_
_entity_poly.entity_id
_entity_poly.type
_entity_poly.pdbx_seq_one_letter_code
_entity_poly.pdbx_strand_id
1 'polypeptide(L)'
;MLLNTAVLCISRGLSAANRNLLSRPVAVSIISRCVSTTKERSLVKFKKLQADFQCEDGRPIWLKGGFCDRLLYSITVIACYVGVFMVFANAYDNGKPPSWKTRAC
;
A
#
# COMPACT_ATOMS: atom_id res chain seq x y z
N MET A 1 45.78 -28.38 -12.24
CA MET A 1 46.34 -27.36 -11.33
C MET A 1 46.14 -25.91 -11.81
N LEU A 2 45.28 -25.62 -12.80
CA LEU A 2 45.05 -24.24 -13.30
C LEU A 2 43.67 -23.65 -12.93
N LEU A 3 42.75 -24.43 -12.36
CA LEU A 3 41.41 -23.95 -12.01
C LEU A 3 41.34 -23.24 -10.63
N ASN A 4 42.18 -23.64 -9.67
CA ASN A 4 42.14 -23.09 -8.31
C ASN A 4 42.83 -21.72 -8.17
N THR A 5 43.72 -21.36 -9.11
CA THR A 5 44.36 -20.04 -9.18
C THR A 5 43.44 -18.98 -9.79
N ALA A 6 42.53 -19.35 -10.69
CA ALA A 6 41.60 -18.40 -11.30
C ALA A 6 40.52 -17.90 -10.32
N VAL A 7 40.03 -18.76 -9.42
CA VAL A 7 39.02 -18.40 -8.42
C VAL A 7 39.57 -17.40 -7.39
N LEU A 8 40.84 -17.54 -6.99
CA LEU A 8 41.51 -16.60 -6.07
C LEU A 8 41.80 -15.23 -6.70
N CYS A 9 41.99 -15.15 -8.02
CA CYS A 9 42.15 -13.87 -8.72
C CYS A 9 40.84 -13.07 -8.80
N ILE A 10 39.69 -13.73 -8.97
CA ILE A 10 38.39 -13.05 -9.01
C ILE A 10 38.03 -12.48 -7.62
N SER A 11 38.29 -13.22 -6.54
CA SER A 11 38.03 -12.74 -5.18
C SER A 11 38.94 -11.57 -4.76
N ARG A 12 40.17 -11.50 -5.26
CA ARG A 12 41.09 -10.37 -5.00
C ARG A 12 40.83 -9.16 -5.91
N GLY A 13 40.37 -9.36 -7.15
CA GLY A 13 39.96 -8.28 -8.05
C GLY A 13 38.72 -7.52 -7.58
N LEU A 14 37.76 -8.23 -6.97
CA LEU A 14 36.54 -7.61 -6.42
C LEU A 14 36.82 -6.75 -5.17
N SER A 15 37.89 -7.04 -4.42
CA SER A 15 38.29 -6.27 -3.23
C SER A 15 39.15 -5.03 -3.54
N ALA A 16 39.68 -4.89 -4.76
CA ALA A 16 40.52 -3.75 -5.15
C ALA A 16 39.76 -2.70 -5.99
N ALA A 17 38.69 -3.07 -6.69
CA ALA A 17 37.90 -2.15 -7.51
C ALA A 17 36.90 -1.29 -6.71
N ASN A 18 36.56 -1.68 -5.48
CA ASN A 18 35.60 -0.97 -4.63
C ASN A 18 36.26 -0.02 -3.61
N ARG A 19 37.29 0.73 -4.03
CA ARG A 19 37.86 1.83 -3.21
C ARG A 19 38.02 3.16 -3.95
N ASN A 20 37.78 3.18 -5.27
CA ASN A 20 37.96 4.38 -6.09
C ASN A 20 36.65 5.02 -6.56
N LEU A 21 35.49 4.57 -6.05
CA LEU A 21 34.21 5.29 -6.20
C LEU A 21 33.91 6.25 -5.05
N LEU A 22 34.91 6.49 -4.18
CA LEU A 22 34.87 7.51 -3.13
C LEU A 22 35.80 8.69 -3.44
N SER A 23 35.75 9.19 -4.68
CA SER A 23 36.47 10.41 -5.07
C SER A 23 35.63 11.23 -6.05
N ARG A 24 34.46 11.69 -5.57
CA ARG A 24 33.82 12.92 -6.08
C ARG A 24 33.66 13.88 -4.90
N PRO A 25 34.67 14.69 -4.56
CA PRO A 25 34.52 15.70 -3.54
C PRO A 25 33.86 16.95 -4.15
N VAL A 26 33.08 17.63 -3.32
CA VAL A 26 32.66 19.05 -3.47
C VAL A 26 31.49 19.35 -4.43
N ALA A 27 30.29 18.81 -4.17
CA ALA A 27 29.01 19.48 -4.53
C ALA A 27 27.74 18.84 -3.89
N VAL A 28 27.85 17.78 -3.09
CA VAL A 28 26.66 17.02 -2.60
C VAL A 28 26.38 17.24 -1.10
N SER A 29 27.15 18.07 -0.41
CA SER A 29 26.99 18.26 1.05
C SER A 29 25.92 19.29 1.44
N ILE A 30 25.55 20.22 0.56
CA ILE A 30 24.54 21.26 0.87
C ILE A 30 23.14 20.78 0.49
N ILE A 31 22.97 20.08 -0.64
CA ILE A 31 21.66 19.55 -1.09
C ILE A 31 21.21 18.35 -0.21
N SER A 32 22.14 17.61 0.41
CA SER A 32 21.80 16.46 1.25
C SER A 32 21.19 16.85 2.61
N ARG A 33 21.47 18.06 3.15
CA ARG A 33 20.98 18.49 4.47
C ARG A 33 19.53 19.00 4.46
N CYS A 34 19.06 19.52 3.34
CA CYS A 34 17.66 19.96 3.17
C CYS A 34 16.70 18.83 2.75
N VAL A 35 17.20 17.76 2.11
CA VAL A 35 16.39 16.56 1.78
C VAL A 35 16.33 15.55 2.94
N SER A 36 17.39 15.46 3.75
CA SER A 36 17.44 14.57 4.91
C SER A 36 16.45 14.97 6.00
N THR A 37 16.16 16.26 6.20
CA THR A 37 15.16 16.69 7.21
C THR A 37 13.74 16.25 6.86
N THR A 38 13.38 16.23 5.57
CA THR A 38 12.09 15.72 5.10
C THR A 38 12.02 14.19 5.18
N LYS A 39 13.13 13.50 4.86
CA LYS A 39 13.23 12.04 4.90
C LYS A 39 13.27 11.51 6.34
N GLU A 40 13.94 12.19 7.25
CA GLU A 40 13.96 11.87 8.69
C GLU A 40 12.56 12.03 9.29
N ARG A 41 11.85 13.15 9.00
CA ARG A 41 10.46 13.33 9.45
C ARG A 41 9.51 12.30 8.86
N SER A 42 9.71 11.83 7.63
CA SER A 42 8.87 10.78 7.04
C SER A 42 9.16 9.40 7.65
N LEU A 43 10.42 9.07 7.91
CA LEU A 43 10.81 7.82 8.56
C LEU A 43 10.27 7.72 10.00
N VAL A 44 10.26 8.82 10.75
CA VAL A 44 9.66 8.87 12.09
C VAL A 44 8.15 8.60 12.02
N LYS A 45 7.46 9.14 11.01
CA LYS A 45 6.03 8.87 10.79
C LYS A 45 5.78 7.40 10.45
N PHE A 46 6.57 6.80 9.57
CA PHE A 46 6.41 5.38 9.24
C PHE A 46 6.66 4.46 10.44
N LYS A 47 7.68 4.74 11.27
CA LYS A 47 7.93 3.99 12.50
C LYS A 47 6.75 4.09 13.48
N LYS A 48 6.14 5.27 13.58
CA LYS A 48 4.93 5.47 14.40
C LYS A 48 3.74 4.67 13.86
N LEU A 49 3.46 4.75 12.55
CA LEU A 49 2.41 3.95 11.94
C LEU A 49 2.66 2.45 12.13
N GLN A 50 3.90 1.99 11.93
CA GLN A 50 4.25 0.59 12.15
C GLN A 50 3.96 0.15 13.59
N ALA A 51 4.29 0.98 14.58
CA ALA A 51 3.95 0.70 15.97
C ALA A 51 2.43 0.68 16.21
N ASP A 52 1.69 1.64 15.64
CA ASP A 52 0.23 1.73 15.78
C ASP A 52 -0.48 0.50 15.16
N PHE A 53 0.01 -0.01 14.02
CA PHE A 53 -0.54 -1.21 13.38
C PHE A 53 -0.08 -2.52 14.05
N GLN A 54 1.09 -2.55 14.70
CA GLN A 54 1.62 -3.72 15.41
C GLN A 54 1.13 -3.83 16.86
N CYS A 55 0.40 -2.85 17.39
CA CYS A 55 -0.20 -2.94 18.71
C CYS A 55 -1.17 -4.15 18.79
N GLU A 56 -1.13 -4.96 19.84
CA GLU A 56 -2.02 -6.13 19.99
C GLU A 56 -3.40 -5.70 20.54
N ASP A 57 -4.21 -5.05 19.70
CA ASP A 57 -5.54 -4.54 20.08
C ASP A 57 -6.68 -5.56 19.91
N GLY A 58 -6.38 -6.77 19.43
CA GLY A 58 -7.37 -7.82 19.12
C GLY A 58 -8.37 -7.47 18.00
N ARG A 59 -8.22 -6.31 17.36
CA ARG A 59 -9.09 -5.84 16.27
C ARG A 59 -8.55 -6.28 14.90
N PRO A 60 -9.42 -6.68 13.97
CA PRO A 60 -8.99 -7.08 12.63
C PRO A 60 -8.40 -5.89 11.86
N ILE A 61 -7.50 -6.19 10.92
CA ILE A 61 -6.64 -5.19 10.26
C ILE A 61 -7.39 -4.05 9.57
N TRP A 62 -8.58 -4.32 9.02
CA TRP A 62 -9.44 -3.35 8.33
C TRP A 62 -10.18 -2.36 9.25
N LEU A 63 -10.08 -2.52 10.57
CA LEU A 63 -10.71 -1.64 11.57
C LEU A 63 -9.65 -0.96 12.47
N LYS A 64 -8.38 -1.11 12.10
CA LYS A 64 -7.22 -0.72 12.91
C LYS A 64 -6.99 0.79 12.92
N GLY A 65 -7.38 1.49 11.85
CA GLY A 65 -7.35 2.96 11.74
C GLY A 65 -8.45 3.67 12.54
N GLY A 66 -9.25 2.93 13.33
CA GLY A 66 -10.14 3.51 14.32
C GLY A 66 -11.49 3.94 13.75
N PHE A 67 -11.93 5.17 14.07
CA PHE A 67 -13.29 5.64 13.77
C PHE A 67 -13.56 5.83 12.28
N CYS A 68 -12.56 6.31 11.53
CA CYS A 68 -12.69 6.53 10.09
C CYS A 68 -13.00 5.22 9.34
N ASP A 69 -12.26 4.16 9.66
CA ASP A 69 -12.47 2.83 9.05
C ASP A 69 -13.86 2.28 9.35
N ARG A 70 -14.40 2.51 10.55
CA ARG A 70 -15.76 2.09 10.93
C ARG A 70 -16.83 2.82 10.15
N LEU A 71 -16.67 4.12 9.95
CA LEU A 71 -17.60 4.93 9.17
C LEU A 71 -17.58 4.49 7.70
N LEU A 72 -16.38 4.34 7.14
CA LEU A 72 -16.20 3.91 5.75
C LEU A 72 -16.82 2.53 5.52
N TYR A 73 -16.51 1.57 6.39
CA TYR A 73 -17.08 0.22 6.34
C TYR A 73 -18.61 0.26 6.41
N SER A 74 -19.19 1.03 7.33
CA SER A 74 -20.64 1.13 7.50
C SER A 74 -21.32 1.68 6.24
N ILE A 75 -20.75 2.74 5.64
CA ILE A 75 -21.29 3.33 4.41
C ILE A 75 -21.22 2.32 3.26
N THR A 76 -20.10 1.63 3.10
CA THR A 76 -19.94 0.62 2.05
C THR A 76 -20.96 -0.51 2.20
N VAL A 77 -21.14 -1.03 3.41
CA VAL A 77 -22.13 -2.09 3.68
C VAL A 77 -23.55 -1.62 3.35
N ILE A 78 -23.93 -0.43 3.80
CA ILE A 78 -25.25 0.15 3.51
C ILE A 78 -25.44 0.32 2.00
N ALA A 79 -24.44 0.86 1.30
CA ALA A 79 -24.49 1.03 -0.15
C ALA A 79 -24.64 -0.31 -0.89
N CYS A 80 -23.92 -1.35 -0.45
CA CYS A 80 -24.07 -2.69 -1.00
C CYS A 80 -25.48 -3.24 -0.81
N TYR A 81 -26.09 -3.08 0.37
CA TYR A 81 -27.47 -3.50 0.60
C TYR A 81 -28.45 -2.75 -0.30
N VAL A 82 -28.34 -1.42 -0.37
CA VAL A 82 -29.20 -0.59 -1.24
C VAL A 82 -29.08 -1.01 -2.70
N GLY A 83 -27.86 -1.23 -3.19
CA GLY A 83 -27.61 -1.70 -4.55
C GLY A 83 -28.27 -3.05 -4.82
N VAL A 84 -28.15 -4.00 -3.90
CA VAL A 84 -28.79 -5.32 -4.02
C VAL A 84 -30.32 -5.19 -4.08
N PHE A 85 -30.94 -4.42 -3.18
CA PHE A 85 -32.40 -4.20 -3.21
C PHE A 85 -32.87 -3.54 -4.51
N MET A 86 -32.10 -2.57 -5.02
CA MET A 86 -32.43 -1.89 -6.27
C MET A 86 -32.37 -2.84 -7.47
N VAL A 87 -31.37 -3.73 -7.52
CA VAL A 87 -31.28 -4.77 -8.56
C VAL A 87 -32.47 -5.73 -8.47
N PHE A 88 -32.86 -6.16 -7.27
CA PHE A 88 -34.03 -7.02 -7.09
C PHE A 88 -35.34 -6.33 -7.51
N ALA A 89 -35.54 -5.08 -7.14
CA ALA A 89 -36.73 -4.30 -7.55
C ALA A 89 -36.78 -4.15 -9.07
N ASN A 90 -35.64 -3.82 -9.70
CA ASN A 90 -35.55 -3.70 -11.15
C ASN A 90 -35.80 -5.04 -11.84
N ALA A 91 -35.21 -6.13 -11.35
CA ALA A 91 -35.45 -7.47 -11.90
C ALA A 91 -36.94 -7.86 -11.79
N TYR A 92 -37.59 -7.54 -10.67
CA TYR A 92 -39.02 -7.77 -10.47
C TYR A 92 -39.86 -6.95 -11.46
N ASP A 93 -39.53 -5.67 -11.68
CA ASP A 93 -40.25 -4.80 -12.62
C ASP A 93 -40.09 -5.22 -14.08
N ASN A 94 -38.93 -5.79 -14.45
CA ASN A 94 -38.67 -6.32 -15.78
C ASN A 94 -39.26 -7.72 -15.99
N GLY A 95 -39.35 -8.55 -14.94
CA GLY A 95 -39.96 -9.88 -15.01
C GLY A 95 -41.48 -9.87 -15.14
N LYS A 96 -42.15 -8.75 -14.82
CA LYS A 96 -43.60 -8.64 -14.94
C LYS A 96 -44.04 -8.55 -16.41
N PRO A 97 -44.90 -9.46 -16.89
CA PRO A 97 -45.45 -9.34 -18.23
C PRO A 97 -46.28 -8.04 -18.36
N PRO A 98 -46.41 -7.48 -19.57
CA PRO A 98 -47.06 -6.19 -19.79
C PRO A 98 -48.52 -6.14 -19.32
N SER A 99 -49.17 -7.30 -19.17
CA SER A 99 -50.55 -7.42 -18.65
C SER A 99 -50.71 -6.96 -17.20
N TRP A 100 -49.66 -6.94 -16.39
CA TRP A 100 -49.72 -6.49 -15.00
C TRP A 100 -49.42 -4.98 -14.83
N LYS A 101 -49.02 -4.31 -15.91
CA LYS A 101 -48.69 -2.87 -15.90
C LYS A 101 -49.89 -2.00 -16.28
N THR A 102 -50.90 -2.55 -16.93
CA THR A 102 -52.17 -1.88 -17.22
C THR A 102 -53.11 -1.97 -16.02
N ARG A 103 -53.57 -0.82 -15.50
CA ARG A 103 -54.77 -0.82 -14.65
C ARG A 103 -55.95 -1.19 -15.55
N ALA A 104 -56.62 -2.30 -15.23
CA ALA A 104 -57.92 -2.59 -15.82
C ALA A 104 -58.86 -1.44 -15.41
N CYS A 105 -59.25 -0.63 -16.39
CA CYS A 105 -60.45 0.20 -16.31
C CYS A 105 -61.66 -0.66 -16.68
#